data_AF-K0F2I8-F1
#
_entry.id   AF-K0F2I8-F1
#
_cell.length_a   1.000
_cell.length_b   1.000
_cell.length_c   1.000
_cell.angle_alpha   90.00
_cell.angle_beta   90.00
_cell.angle_gamma   90.00
#
_symmetry.space_group_name_H-M   'P 1'
#
loop_
_entity.id
_entity.type
_entity.pdbx_description
1 polymer ?
#
loop_
_entity_poly.entity_id
_entity_poly.type
_entity_poly.pdbx_seq_one_letter_code
_entity_poly.pdbx_strand_id
1 'polypeptide(L)'
;MVRTFACRLRYYEEQQLITPGRSFNGYREYEEGHVDRVLQIKGLLDAGLPTRIIGQILPCLDKPRSIYFDHPTPEMLAVLEREHKNLTQRINCLTRNRDSIAEYLHTVRGVVADPS
;
A
#
# COMPACT_ATOMS: atom_id res chain seq x y z
N MET A 1 -3.82 -17.82 10.77
CA MET A 1 -3.14 -16.70 10.08
C MET A 1 -2.81 -15.53 11.05
N VAL A 2 -2.33 -15.82 12.28
CA VAL A 2 -2.16 -14.79 13.33
C VAL A 2 -0.68 -14.50 13.66
N ARG A 3 0.23 -15.44 13.39
CA ARG A 3 1.65 -15.30 13.76
C ARG A 3 2.42 -14.28 12.90
N THR A 4 2.02 -14.13 11.64
CA THR A 4 2.70 -13.25 10.67
C THR A 4 2.46 -11.77 10.97
N PHE A 5 1.25 -11.41 11.43
CA PHE A 5 0.92 -10.01 11.71
C PHE A 5 1.71 -9.48 12.91
N ALA A 6 1.83 -10.25 13.99
CA ALA A 6 2.52 -9.81 15.20
C ALA A 6 4.02 -9.53 14.99
N CYS A 7 4.73 -10.36 14.22
CA CYS A 7 6.14 -10.08 13.89
C CYS A 7 6.29 -8.88 12.95
N ARG A 8 5.35 -8.72 12.01
CA ARG A 8 5.37 -7.63 11.04
C ARG A 8 5.08 -6.27 11.70
N LEU A 9 4.15 -6.21 12.67
CA LEU A 9 3.89 -5.00 13.45
C LEU A 9 5.12 -4.60 14.26
N ARG A 10 5.78 -5.54 14.94
CA ARG A 10 7.05 -5.27 15.64
C ARG A 10 8.14 -4.74 14.71
N TYR A 11 8.29 -5.32 13.53
CA TYR A 11 9.23 -4.81 12.53
C TYR A 11 8.88 -3.37 12.10
N TYR A 12 7.60 -3.06 11.86
CA TYR A 12 7.20 -1.69 11.51
C TYR A 12 7.37 -0.70 12.67
N GLU A 13 7.18 -1.13 13.92
CA GLU A 13 7.48 -0.33 15.13
C GLU A 13 8.98 -0.02 15.22
N GLU A 14 9.84 -1.04 15.05
CA GLU A 14 11.30 -0.90 15.06
C GLU A 14 11.81 0.04 13.96
N GLN A 15 11.14 0.07 12.81
CA GLN A 15 11.44 0.96 11.70
C GLN A 15 10.73 2.32 11.80
N GLN A 16 10.06 2.60 12.93
CA GLN A 16 9.30 3.84 13.19
C GLN A 16 8.20 4.14 12.15
N LEU A 17 7.70 3.12 11.45
CA LEU A 17 6.64 3.27 10.45
C LEU A 17 5.25 3.28 11.07
N ILE A 18 5.10 2.66 12.24
CA ILE A 18 3.89 2.69 13.07
C ILE A 18 4.28 2.99 14.50
N THR A 19 3.46 3.78 15.21
CA THR A 19 3.62 4.04 16.64
C THR A 19 2.32 3.66 17.33
N PRO A 20 2.20 2.46 17.93
CA PRO A 20 0.97 2.07 18.60
C PRO A 20 0.65 3.04 19.73
N GLY A 21 -0.64 3.28 19.93
CA GLY A 21 -1.13 3.86 21.16
C GLY A 21 -0.80 2.95 22.36
N ARG A 22 -0.90 3.53 23.56
CA ARG A 22 -0.81 2.77 24.79
C ARG A 22 -2.12 2.91 25.54
N SER A 23 -2.71 1.76 25.87
CA SER A 23 -3.84 1.70 26.78
C SER A 23 -3.43 2.13 28.18
N PHE A 24 -4.42 2.47 29.01
CA PHE A 24 -4.18 2.81 30.42
C PHE A 24 -3.49 1.68 31.22
N ASN A 25 -3.69 0.42 30.82
CA ASN A 25 -3.05 -0.76 31.42
C ASN A 25 -1.70 -1.15 30.77
N GLY A 26 -1.15 -0.32 29.86
CA GLY A 26 0.19 -0.48 29.29
C GLY A 26 0.31 -1.47 28.13
N TYR A 27 -0.82 -1.98 27.60
CA TYR A 27 -0.84 -2.80 26.38
C TYR A 27 -0.78 -1.90 25.14
N ARG A 28 -0.32 -2.49 24.02
CA ARG A 28 -0.32 -1.82 22.71
C ARG A 28 -1.75 -1.75 22.19
N GLU A 29 -2.21 -0.54 21.89
CA GLU A 29 -3.49 -0.31 21.20
C GLU A 29 -3.22 0.18 19.78
N TYR A 30 -3.86 -0.47 18.81
CA TYR A 30 -3.84 -0.05 17.41
C TYR A 30 -5.23 0.45 17.06
N GLU A 31 -5.37 1.77 16.92
CA GLU A 31 -6.58 2.41 16.37
C GLU A 31 -6.75 2.09 14.87
N GLU A 32 -7.94 2.33 14.32
CA GLU A 32 -8.25 2.08 12.90
C GLU A 32 -7.26 2.77 11.93
N GLY A 33 -6.77 3.97 12.27
CA GLY A 33 -5.75 4.67 11.48
C GLY A 33 -4.44 3.87 11.33
N HIS A 34 -4.12 2.98 12.28
CA HIS A 34 -2.98 2.07 12.16
C HIS A 34 -3.21 0.98 11.12
N VAL A 35 -4.46 0.54 10.93
CA VAL A 35 -4.80 -0.48 9.92
C VAL A 35 -4.57 0.09 8.53
N ASP A 36 -5.07 1.29 8.26
CA ASP A 36 -4.86 1.98 6.99
C ASP A 36 -3.37 2.23 6.73
N ARG A 37 -2.64 2.65 7.76
CA ARG A 37 -1.18 2.83 7.70
C ARG A 37 -0.46 1.54 7.35
N VAL A 38 -0.81 0.43 7.99
CA VAL A 38 -0.22 -0.90 7.73
C VAL A 38 -0.53 -1.37 6.31
N LEU A 39 -1.75 -1.15 5.82
CA LEU A 39 -2.13 -1.46 4.44
C LEU A 39 -1.33 -0.62 3.44
N GLN A 40 -1.14 0.68 3.72
CA GLN A 40 -0.33 1.57 2.90
C GLN A 40 1.14 1.14 2.85
N ILE A 41 1.75 0.83 4.01
CA ILE A 41 3.12 0.32 4.10
C ILE A 41 3.25 -0.97 3.29
N LYS A 42 2.30 -1.91 3.45
CA LYS A 42 2.30 -3.16 2.70
C LYS A 42 2.21 -2.92 1.19
N GLY A 43 1.34 -2.02 0.75
CA GLY A 43 1.22 -1.66 -0.66
C GLY A 43 2.51 -1.08 -1.24
N LEU A 44 3.20 -0.22 -0.49
CA LEU A 44 4.49 0.36 -0.90
C LEU A 44 5.62 -0.68 -0.93
N LEU A 45 5.64 -1.62 0.02
CA LEU A 45 6.59 -2.74 0.01
C LEU A 45 6.34 -3.68 -1.18
N ASP A 46 5.08 -4.02 -1.45
CA ASP A 46 4.69 -4.86 -2.61
C ASP A 46 4.98 -4.14 -3.95
N ALA A 47 5.04 -2.80 -3.94
CA ALA A 47 5.47 -1.98 -5.08
C ALA A 47 6.99 -2.00 -5.32
N GLY A 48 7.78 -2.48 -4.36
CA GLY A 48 9.25 -2.53 -4.45
C GLY A 48 9.98 -1.35 -3.79
N LEU A 49 9.28 -0.49 -3.06
CA LEU A 49 9.94 0.59 -2.35
C LEU A 49 10.69 0.05 -1.12
N PRO A 50 11.96 0.44 -0.92
CA PRO A 50 12.70 0.05 0.28
C PRO A 50 12.14 0.75 1.51
N THR A 51 12.13 0.06 2.66
CA THR A 51 11.61 0.54 3.95
C THR A 51 12.10 1.95 4.32
N ARG A 52 13.37 2.26 4.03
CA ARG A 52 13.96 3.60 4.26
C ARG A 52 13.21 4.71 3.51
N ILE A 53 12.86 4.48 2.24
CA ILE A 53 12.13 5.47 1.43
C ILE A 53 10.68 5.54 1.89
N ILE A 54 10.07 4.40 2.25
CA ILE A 54 8.70 4.35 2.79
C ILE A 54 8.60 5.27 4.01
N GLY A 55 9.48 5.15 5.00
CA GLY A 55 9.46 6.01 6.19
C GLY A 55 9.56 7.51 5.89
N GLN A 56 10.22 7.89 4.79
CA GLN A 56 10.39 9.29 4.38
C GLN A 56 9.18 9.85 3.62
N ILE A 57 8.49 9.03 2.82
CA ILE A 57 7.34 9.48 2.03
C ILE A 57 6.00 9.32 2.76
N LEU A 58 5.93 8.44 3.76
CA LEU A 58 4.73 8.19 4.54
C LEU A 58 4.08 9.49 5.09
N PRO A 59 4.82 10.45 5.66
CA PRO A 59 4.24 11.74 6.09
C PRO A 59 3.59 12.54 4.96
N CYS A 60 4.17 12.48 3.75
CA CYS A 60 3.63 13.13 2.56
C CYS A 60 2.32 12.48 2.07
N LEU A 61 2.11 11.20 2.41
CA LEU A 61 0.94 10.42 2.01
C LEU A 61 -0.19 10.42 3.05
N ASP A 62 0.10 10.80 4.29
CA ASP A 62 -0.90 10.98 5.33
C ASP A 62 -1.83 12.14 5.01
N LYS A 63 -3.03 12.13 5.61
CA LYS A 63 -3.97 13.25 5.54
C LYS A 63 -4.05 13.91 6.92
N PRO A 64 -3.93 15.24 7.03
CA PRO A 64 -3.57 16.19 5.97
C PRO A 64 -2.13 15.94 5.50
N ARG A 65 -1.85 16.12 4.21
CA ARG A 65 -0.51 15.92 3.65
C ARG A 65 0.47 16.83 4.39
N SER A 66 1.40 16.25 5.13
CA SER A 66 2.45 17.02 5.79
C SER A 66 3.61 17.30 4.84
N ILE A 67 4.50 18.18 5.30
CA ILE A 67 5.64 18.75 4.60
C ILE A 67 6.48 17.66 3.92
N TYR A 68 6.96 17.98 2.71
CA TYR A 68 7.90 17.17 1.95
C TYR A 68 9.17 16.89 2.77
N PHE A 69 9.94 15.88 2.34
CA PHE A 69 11.32 15.75 2.79
C PHE A 69 12.08 17.07 2.51
N ASP A 70 12.88 17.56 3.46
CA ASP A 70 13.62 18.83 3.27
C ASP A 70 14.74 18.69 2.22
N HIS A 71 15.29 17.49 2.04
CA HIS A 71 16.44 17.24 1.17
C HIS A 71 16.33 15.87 0.44
N PRO A 72 15.67 15.79 -0.73
CA PRO A 72 15.72 14.58 -1.55
C PRO A 72 17.13 14.38 -2.11
N THR A 73 17.65 13.16 -2.03
CA THR A 73 18.84 12.83 -2.82
C THR A 73 18.44 12.42 -4.24
N PRO A 74 19.28 12.65 -5.26
CA PRO A 74 19.00 12.19 -6.63
C PRO A 74 18.74 10.68 -6.72
N GLU A 75 19.43 9.87 -5.91
CA GLU A 75 19.23 8.42 -5.87
C GLU A 75 17.85 8.05 -5.33
N MET A 76 17.37 8.75 -4.29
CA MET A 76 16.03 8.57 -3.75
C MET A 76 14.96 8.91 -4.79
N LEU A 77 15.12 10.04 -5.49
CA LEU A 77 14.20 10.44 -6.56
C LEU A 77 14.19 9.42 -7.70
N ALA A 78 15.36 8.94 -8.13
CA ALA A 78 15.47 7.91 -9.17
C ALA A 78 14.76 6.61 -8.76
N VAL A 79 14.82 6.22 -7.48
CA VAL A 79 14.06 5.06 -6.97
C VAL A 79 12.56 5.33 -7.00
N LEU A 80 12.11 6.50 -6.52
CA LEU A 80 10.69 6.87 -6.51
C LEU A 80 10.11 6.94 -7.92
N GLU A 81 10.81 7.55 -8.87
CA GLU A 81 10.40 7.64 -10.27
C GLU A 81 10.31 6.27 -10.94
N ARG A 82 11.30 5.40 -10.68
CA ARG A 82 11.28 4.03 -11.19
C ARG A 82 10.10 3.24 -10.63
N GLU A 83 9.88 3.27 -9.32
CA GLU A 83 8.77 2.52 -8.72
C GLU A 83 7.40 3.14 -9.09
N HIS A 84 7.31 4.46 -9.26
CA HIS A 84 6.12 5.13 -9.79
C HIS A 84 5.80 4.67 -11.22
N LYS A 85 6.81 4.57 -12.09
CA LYS A 85 6.66 4.03 -13.46
C LYS A 85 6.23 2.57 -13.44
N ASN A 86 6.85 1.74 -12.59
CA ASN A 86 6.50 0.33 -12.42
C ASN A 86 5.05 0.17 -11.96
N LEU A 87 4.61 0.96 -10.98
CA LEU A 87 3.23 0.97 -10.50
C LEU A 87 2.24 1.38 -11.59
N THR A 88 2.55 2.44 -12.34
CA THR A 88 1.71 2.90 -13.44
C THR A 88 1.55 1.82 -14.51
N GLN A 89 2.63 1.11 -14.87
CA GLN A 89 2.57 0.00 -15.83
C GLN A 89 1.72 -1.16 -15.31
N ARG A 90 1.87 -1.53 -14.03
CA ARG A 90 1.04 -2.57 -13.39
C ARG A 90 -0.44 -2.18 -13.36
N ILE A 91 -0.77 -0.93 -13.01
CA ILE A 91 -2.14 -0.40 -13.03
C ILE A 91 -2.74 -0.49 -14.42
N ASN A 92 -1.99 -0.10 -15.46
CA ASN A 92 -2.47 -0.16 -16.84
C ASN A 92 -2.74 -1.60 -17.29
N CYS A 93 -1.86 -2.54 -16.94
CA CYS A 93 -2.04 -3.96 -17.25
C CYS A 93 -3.26 -4.55 -16.51
N LEU A 94 -3.37 -4.29 -15.21
CA LEU A 94 -4.48 -4.77 -14.38
C LEU A 94 -5.82 -4.17 -14.80
N THR A 95 -5.85 -2.88 -15.16
CA THR A 95 -7.05 -2.21 -15.70
C THR A 95 -7.49 -2.87 -17.00
N ARG A 96 -6.57 -3.06 -17.95
CA ARG A 96 -6.86 -3.76 -19.21
C ARG A 96 -7.44 -5.15 -18.97
N ASN A 97 -6.80 -5.94 -18.10
CA ASN A 97 -7.26 -7.30 -17.81
C ASN A 97 -8.63 -7.30 -17.14
N ARG A 98 -8.88 -6.39 -16.19
CA ARG A 98 -10.18 -6.23 -15.53
C ARG A 98 -11.26 -5.92 -16.57
N ASP A 99 -10.99 -5.00 -17.48
CA ASP A 99 -11.95 -4.57 -18.49
C ASP A 99 -12.22 -5.70 -19.50
N SER A 100 -11.20 -6.44 -19.93
CA SER A 100 -11.37 -7.64 -20.78
C SER A 100 -12.18 -8.75 -20.09
N ILE A 101 -11.96 -8.97 -18.79
CA ILE A 101 -12.76 -9.94 -18.01
C ILE A 101 -14.22 -9.46 -17.90
N ALA A 102 -14.45 -8.16 -17.69
CA ALA A 102 -15.79 -7.59 -17.63
C ALA A 102 -16.55 -7.77 -18.95
N GLU A 103 -15.88 -7.54 -20.08
CA GLU A 103 -16.43 -7.79 -21.42
C GLU A 103 -16.76 -9.26 -21.65
N TYR A 104 -15.83 -10.16 -21.31
CA TYR A 104 -16.07 -11.61 -21.39
C TYR A 104 -17.29 -12.04 -20.55
N LEU A 105 -17.37 -11.56 -19.31
CA LEU A 105 -18.50 -11.84 -18.42
C LEU A 105 -19.82 -11.30 -18.97
N HIS A 106 -19.82 -10.14 -19.63
CA HIS A 106 -21.02 -9.58 -20.27
C HIS A 106 -21.52 -10.50 -21.39
N THR A 107 -20.63 -10.93 -22.28
CA THR A 107 -20.95 -11.84 -23.38
C THR A 107 -21.48 -13.18 -22.87
N VAL A 108 -20.80 -13.80 -21.91
CA VAL A 108 -21.22 -15.11 -21.35
C VAL A 108 -22.58 -15.00 -20.66
N ARG A 109 -22.84 -13.91 -19.92
CA ARG A 109 -24.16 -13.68 -19.30
C ARG A 109 -25.27 -13.51 -20.34
N GLY A 110 -25.00 -12.88 -21.47
CA GLY A 110 -25.95 -12.78 -22.58
C GLY A 110 -26.32 -14.15 -23.15
N VAL A 111 -25.32 -15.01 -23.39
CA VAL A 111 -25.53 -16.38 -23.90
C VAL A 111 -26.29 -17.25 -22.89
N VAL A 112 -26.01 -17.12 -21.59
CA VAL A 112 -26.69 -17.89 -20.54
C VAL A 112 -28.13 -17.40 -20.31
N ALA A 113 -28.42 -16.13 -20.54
CA ALA A 113 -29.75 -15.56 -20.36
C ALA A 113 -30.71 -15.86 -21.53
N ASP A 114 -30.17 -16.17 -22.71
CA ASP A 114 -30.94 -16.56 -23.90
C ASP A 114 -30.48 -17.93 -24.41
N PRO A 115 -30.77 -19.03 -23.68
CA PRO A 115 -30.61 -20.37 -24.22
C PRO A 115 -31.75 -20.58 -25.23
N SER A 116 -31.41 -20.60 -26.52
CA SER A 116 -32.32 -21.02 -27.59
C SER A 116 -33.09 -22.30 -27.25
#